data_AF-A0A4S8NVU5-F1
#
_entry.id   AF-A0A4S8NVU5-F1
#
_cell.length_a   1.000
_cell.length_b   1.000
_cell.length_c   1.000
_cell.angle_alpha   90.00
_cell.angle_beta   90.00
_cell.angle_gamma   90.00
#
_symmetry.space_group_name_H-M   'P 1'
#
loop_
_entity.id
_entity.type
_entity.pdbx_description
1 polymer ?
#
loop_
_entity_poly.entity_id
_entity_poly.type
_entity_poly.pdbx_seq_one_letter_code
_entity_poly.pdbx_strand_id
1 'polypeptide(L)'
;MEADRGMQMSITVQKTIPAARMHQFHQMVERWLQEGPIKLATNATITAMDNAEIPKEEQAAIIEDRDIIMKHNMRLGLISEIFAAAIEKAVKSSRSGQEAQDEIARLIVTAIGIRQADESELVTFTFATQSEADAFNGLA
;
A
#
# COMPACT_ATOMS: atom_id res chain seq x y z
N MET A 1 28.10 28.43 13.90
CA MET A 1 26.64 28.27 13.92
C MET A 1 26.36 26.91 13.31
N GLU A 2 26.20 25.90 14.15
CA GLU A 2 25.72 24.60 13.69
C GLU A 2 24.26 24.77 13.31
N ALA A 3 23.94 24.42 12.07
CA ALA A 3 22.57 24.39 11.60
C ALA A 3 21.88 23.23 12.31
N ASP A 4 21.01 23.58 13.25
CA ASP A 4 19.95 22.72 13.75
C ASP A 4 19.18 22.21 12.52
N ARG A 5 19.48 20.98 12.06
CA ARG A 5 18.65 20.30 11.09
C ARG A 5 17.40 19.90 11.84
N GLY A 6 16.47 20.86 11.94
CA GLY A 6 15.18 20.67 12.56
C GLY A 6 14.62 19.35 12.10
N MET A 7 14.48 18.43 13.05
CA MET A 7 13.73 17.20 12.89
C MET A 7 12.34 17.66 12.45
N GLN A 8 12.06 17.59 11.15
CA GLN A 8 10.76 17.94 10.61
C GLN A 8 9.77 17.03 11.33
N MET A 9 9.00 17.60 12.28
CA MET A 9 8.07 16.84 13.10
C MET A 9 7.11 16.14 12.15
N SER A 10 7.27 14.82 11.99
CA SER A 10 6.39 14.03 11.16
C SER A 10 5.09 13.83 11.93
N ILE A 11 4.01 14.40 11.40
CA ILE A 11 2.69 14.26 12.01
C ILE A 11 2.13 12.93 11.55
N THR A 12 2.06 11.96 12.46
CA THR A 12 1.66 10.59 12.13
C THR A 12 0.38 10.18 12.83
N VAL A 13 -0.46 9.43 12.13
CA VAL A 13 -1.65 8.79 12.67
C VAL A 13 -1.59 7.32 12.34
N GLN A 14 -1.83 6.47 13.33
CA GLN A 14 -1.87 5.03 13.16
C GLN A 14 -3.31 4.52 13.14
N LYS A 15 -3.61 3.65 12.19
CA LYS A 15 -4.88 2.93 12.08
C LYS A 15 -4.61 1.45 11.93
N THR A 16 -5.56 0.62 12.34
CA THR A 16 -5.40 -0.84 12.29
C THR A 16 -6.30 -1.41 11.21
N ILE A 17 -5.74 -2.25 10.34
CA ILE A 17 -6.51 -3.18 9.52
C ILE A 17 -6.72 -4.46 10.34
N PRO A 18 -7.96 -4.85 10.65
CA PRO A 18 -8.22 -6.02 11.48
C PRO A 18 -7.67 -7.31 10.86
N ALA A 19 -7.23 -8.24 11.72
CA ALA A 19 -6.69 -9.53 11.31
C ALA A 19 -7.63 -10.30 10.36
N ALA A 20 -8.94 -10.29 10.63
CA ALA A 20 -9.93 -10.94 9.76
C ALA A 20 -9.92 -10.38 8.32
N ARG A 21 -9.77 -9.05 8.18
CA ARG A 21 -9.70 -8.41 6.86
C ARG A 21 -8.37 -8.69 6.17
N MET A 22 -7.26 -8.68 6.91
CA MET A 22 -5.94 -9.09 6.40
C MET A 22 -5.95 -10.54 5.93
N HIS A 23 -6.59 -11.44 6.67
CA HIS A 23 -6.72 -12.84 6.30
C HIS A 23 -7.48 -13.01 4.99
N GLN A 24 -8.65 -12.36 4.85
CA GLN A 24 -9.41 -12.35 3.61
C GLN A 24 -8.60 -11.79 2.42
N PHE A 25 -7.82 -10.73 2.67
CA PHE A 25 -6.93 -10.17 1.66
C PHE A 25 -5.87 -11.17 1.22
N HIS A 26 -5.15 -11.82 2.15
CA HIS A 26 -4.14 -12.81 1.82
C HIS A 26 -4.72 -14.00 1.05
N GLN A 27 -5.89 -14.52 1.46
CA GLN A 27 -6.57 -15.60 0.73
C GLN A 27 -6.92 -15.20 -0.71
N MET A 28 -7.41 -13.97 -0.91
CA MET A 28 -7.70 -13.45 -2.24
C MET A 28 -6.44 -13.34 -3.09
N VAL A 29 -5.35 -12.78 -2.53
CA VAL A 29 -4.06 -12.63 -3.21
C VAL A 29 -3.50 -13.99 -3.61
N GLU A 30 -3.47 -14.95 -2.68
CA GLU A 30 -2.99 -16.31 -2.94
C GLU A 30 -3.81 -16.99 -4.04
N ARG A 31 -5.15 -16.89 -3.97
CA ARG A 31 -6.03 -17.44 -4.99
C ARG A 31 -5.77 -16.84 -6.36
N TRP A 32 -5.57 -15.52 -6.45
CA TRP A 32 -5.28 -14.89 -7.73
C TRP A 32 -3.93 -15.35 -8.31
N LEU A 33 -2.92 -15.49 -7.47
CA LEU A 33 -1.59 -16.01 -7.85
C LEU A 33 -1.64 -17.48 -8.29
N GLN A 34 -2.46 -18.31 -7.64
CA GLN A 34 -2.48 -19.77 -7.85
C GLN A 34 -3.53 -20.29 -8.82
N GLU A 35 -4.60 -19.54 -9.06
CA GLU A 35 -5.78 -20.03 -9.80
C GLU A 35 -6.42 -18.97 -10.68
N GLY A 36 -6.04 -17.70 -10.54
CA GLY A 36 -6.68 -16.57 -11.19
C GLY A 36 -6.00 -16.09 -12.48
N PRO A 37 -6.44 -14.93 -12.99
CA PRO A 37 -5.83 -14.28 -14.15
C PRO A 37 -4.33 -14.05 -14.02
N ILE A 38 -3.81 -13.87 -12.79
CA ILE A 38 -2.38 -13.68 -12.56
C ILE A 38 -1.60 -14.93 -12.90
N LYS A 39 -2.09 -16.13 -12.57
CA LYS A 39 -1.45 -17.39 -12.98
C LYS A 39 -1.39 -17.53 -14.49
N LEU A 40 -2.48 -17.21 -15.19
CA LEU A 40 -2.53 -17.26 -16.64
C LEU A 40 -1.50 -16.31 -17.27
N ALA A 41 -1.42 -15.07 -16.77
CA ALA A 41 -0.41 -14.11 -17.18
C ALA A 41 1.01 -14.61 -16.88
N THR A 42 1.23 -15.22 -15.71
CA THR A 42 2.53 -15.79 -15.30
C THR A 42 2.99 -16.87 -16.27
N ASN A 43 2.11 -17.79 -16.63
CA ASN A 43 2.44 -18.87 -17.58
C ASN A 43 2.74 -18.33 -18.97
N ALA A 44 2.01 -17.31 -19.43
CA ALA A 44 2.29 -16.63 -20.68
C ALA A 44 3.66 -15.92 -20.65
N THR A 45 4.00 -15.26 -19.55
CA THR A 45 5.32 -14.64 -19.35
C THR A 45 6.43 -15.69 -19.36
N ILE A 46 6.27 -16.82 -18.64
CA ILE A 46 7.25 -17.93 -18.67
C ILE A 46 7.45 -18.42 -20.11
N THR A 47 6.36 -18.63 -20.85
CA THR A 47 6.42 -19.09 -22.24
C THR A 47 7.16 -18.08 -23.13
N ALA A 48 6.92 -16.78 -22.95
CA ALA A 48 7.62 -15.73 -23.68
C ALA A 48 9.12 -15.68 -23.34
N MET A 49 9.48 -15.84 -22.07
CA MET A 49 10.87 -15.89 -21.62
C MET A 49 11.60 -17.15 -22.13
N ASP A 50 10.91 -18.29 -22.17
CA ASP A 50 11.43 -19.53 -22.76
C ASP A 50 11.72 -19.37 -24.24
N ASN A 51 10.82 -18.72 -24.99
CA ASN A 51 11.05 -18.41 -26.41
C ASN A 51 12.18 -17.39 -26.62
N ALA A 52 12.50 -16.57 -25.62
CA ALA A 52 13.60 -15.64 -25.63
C ALA A 52 14.92 -16.24 -25.10
N GLU A 53 14.93 -17.55 -24.79
CA GLU A 53 16.09 -18.27 -24.27
C GLU A 53 16.67 -17.67 -22.97
N ILE A 54 15.83 -17.01 -22.17
CA ILE A 54 16.25 -16.43 -20.89
C ILE A 54 16.58 -17.58 -19.92
N PRO A 55 17.74 -17.54 -19.22
CA PRO A 55 18.10 -18.57 -18.24
C PRO A 55 17.05 -18.77 -17.15
N LYS A 56 16.81 -20.02 -16.73
CA LYS A 56 15.76 -20.34 -15.74
C LYS A 56 15.93 -19.62 -14.39
N GLU A 57 17.17 -19.37 -13.97
CA GLU A 57 17.46 -18.60 -12.76
C GLU A 57 17.01 -17.14 -12.89
N GLU A 58 17.25 -16.52 -14.05
CA GLU A 58 16.81 -15.15 -14.34
C GLU A 58 15.29 -15.07 -14.46
N GLN A 59 14.65 -16.08 -15.08
CA GLN A 59 13.19 -16.17 -15.11
C GLN A 59 12.57 -16.21 -13.71
N ALA A 60 13.16 -16.99 -12.80
CA ALA A 60 12.68 -17.09 -11.42
C ALA A 60 12.79 -15.75 -10.69
N ALA A 61 13.91 -15.03 -10.85
CA ALA A 61 14.09 -13.70 -10.27
C ALA A 61 13.08 -12.68 -10.82
N ILE A 62 12.83 -12.67 -12.13
CA ILE A 62 11.83 -11.80 -12.76
C ILE A 62 10.42 -12.05 -12.19
N ILE A 63 10.04 -13.32 -12.01
CA ILE A 63 8.73 -13.69 -11.47
C ILE A 63 8.62 -13.29 -10.00
N GLU A 64 9.68 -13.49 -9.21
CA GLU A 64 9.73 -13.08 -7.81
C GLU A 64 9.57 -11.57 -7.64
N ASP A 65 10.34 -10.78 -8.39
CA ASP A 65 10.25 -9.31 -8.38
C ASP A 65 8.85 -8.83 -8.74
N ARG A 66 8.26 -9.44 -9.79
CA ARG A 66 6.88 -9.16 -10.20
C ARG A 66 5.90 -9.47 -9.07
N ASP A 67 6.03 -10.62 -8.41
CA ASP A 67 5.15 -11.01 -7.31
C ASP A 67 5.25 -10.04 -6.12
N ILE A 68 6.46 -9.55 -5.80
CA ILE A 68 6.71 -8.54 -4.77
C ILE A 68 5.97 -7.24 -5.12
N ILE A 69 6.15 -6.72 -6.34
CA ILE A 69 5.49 -5.48 -6.80
C ILE A 69 3.97 -5.65 -6.80
N MET A 70 3.46 -6.79 -7.26
CA MET A 70 2.03 -7.05 -7.30
C MET A 70 1.42 -7.10 -5.89
N LYS A 71 2.06 -7.80 -4.95
CA LYS A 71 1.61 -7.86 -3.55
C LYS A 71 1.58 -6.46 -2.94
N HIS A 72 2.61 -5.65 -3.20
CA HIS A 72 2.64 -4.25 -2.78
C HIS A 72 1.46 -3.45 -3.35
N ASN A 73 1.23 -3.50 -4.67
CA ASN A 73 0.13 -2.78 -5.32
C ASN A 73 -1.26 -3.22 -4.82
N MET A 74 -1.45 -4.53 -4.61
CA MET A 74 -2.69 -5.05 -4.04
C MET A 74 -2.90 -4.56 -2.61
N ARG A 75 -1.83 -4.43 -1.81
CA ARG A 75 -1.89 -3.84 -0.46
C ARG A 75 -2.29 -2.36 -0.51
N LEU A 76 -1.81 -1.58 -1.47
CA LEU A 76 -2.27 -0.20 -1.68
C LEU A 76 -3.77 -0.15 -1.98
N GLY A 77 -4.27 -1.12 -2.75
CA GLY A 77 -5.71 -1.32 -2.98
C GLY A 77 -6.49 -1.55 -1.68
N LEU A 78 -5.98 -2.39 -0.77
CA LEU A 78 -6.59 -2.62 0.54
C LEU A 78 -6.62 -1.36 1.42
N ILE A 79 -5.52 -0.59 1.45
CA ILE A 79 -5.47 0.70 2.16
C ILE A 79 -6.52 1.66 1.60
N SER A 80 -6.62 1.76 0.28
CA SER A 80 -7.60 2.61 -0.39
C SER A 80 -9.03 2.17 -0.05
N GLU A 81 -9.33 0.87 -0.13
CA GLU A 81 -10.64 0.31 0.21
C GLU A 81 -11.08 0.71 1.63
N ILE A 82 -10.18 0.63 2.61
CA ILE A 82 -10.52 0.83 4.02
C ILE A 82 -10.50 2.32 4.40
N PHE A 83 -9.49 3.06 3.95
CA PHE A 83 -9.19 4.38 4.50
C PHE A 83 -9.46 5.54 3.54
N ALA A 84 -9.67 5.31 2.23
CA ALA A 84 -9.81 6.41 1.27
C ALA A 84 -10.93 7.39 1.67
N ALA A 85 -12.09 6.89 2.10
CA ALA A 85 -13.20 7.76 2.51
C ALA A 85 -12.84 8.66 3.71
N ALA A 86 -12.13 8.11 4.70
CA ALA A 86 -11.69 8.86 5.88
C ALA A 86 -10.57 9.85 5.53
N ILE A 87 -9.59 9.44 4.71
CA ILE A 87 -8.51 10.29 4.20
C ILE A 87 -9.10 11.44 3.39
N GLU A 88 -10.03 11.16 2.47
CA GLU A 88 -10.69 12.17 1.65
C GLU A 88 -11.40 13.21 2.52
N LYS A 89 -12.14 12.78 3.54
CA LYS A 89 -12.84 13.70 4.44
C LYS A 89 -11.86 14.57 5.24
N ALA A 90 -10.77 13.99 5.72
CA ALA A 90 -9.74 14.73 6.45
C ALA A 90 -9.04 15.76 5.57
N VAL A 91 -8.57 15.35 4.38
CA VAL A 91 -7.82 16.21 3.45
C VAL A 91 -8.71 17.31 2.85
N LYS A 92 -9.96 16.99 2.48
CA LYS A 92 -10.90 17.97 1.90
C LYS A 92 -11.39 19.02 2.92
N SER A 93 -11.04 18.89 4.20
CA SER A 93 -11.33 19.91 5.21
C SER A 93 -10.42 21.14 5.09
N SER A 94 -9.21 20.97 4.53
CA SER A 94 -8.15 21.97 4.41
C SER A 94 -7.74 22.23 2.96
N ARG A 95 -7.98 21.29 2.04
CA ARG A 95 -7.55 21.35 0.63
C ARG A 95 -8.71 21.16 -0.33
N SER A 96 -8.52 21.58 -1.58
CA SER A 96 -9.49 21.37 -2.65
C SER A 96 -8.81 21.13 -4.00
N GLY A 97 -9.57 20.69 -5.01
CA GLY A 97 -9.08 20.49 -6.36
C GLY A 97 -7.96 19.45 -6.46
N GLN A 98 -6.96 19.73 -7.31
CA GLN A 98 -5.83 18.85 -7.57
C GLN A 98 -4.98 18.61 -6.31
N GLU A 99 -4.79 19.64 -5.49
CA GLU A 99 -3.96 19.55 -4.28
C GLU A 99 -4.51 18.51 -3.29
N ALA A 100 -5.83 18.46 -3.14
CA ALA A 100 -6.46 17.43 -2.32
C ALA A 100 -6.23 16.03 -2.91
N GLN A 101 -6.36 15.88 -4.23
CA GLN A 101 -6.16 14.59 -4.91
C GLN A 101 -4.73 14.08 -4.77
N ASP A 102 -3.75 14.96 -4.96
CA ASP A 102 -2.33 14.63 -4.84
C ASP A 102 -1.99 14.21 -3.40
N GLU A 103 -2.53 14.92 -2.40
CA GLU A 103 -2.31 14.59 -1.00
C GLU A 103 -2.98 13.27 -0.59
N ILE A 104 -4.20 13.00 -1.06
CA ILE A 104 -4.88 11.70 -0.85
C ILE A 104 -4.02 10.57 -1.44
N ALA A 105 -3.56 10.72 -2.67
CA ALA A 105 -2.72 9.71 -3.33
C ALA A 105 -1.40 9.50 -2.58
N ARG A 106 -0.74 10.59 -2.17
CA ARG A 106 0.49 10.54 -1.37
C ARG A 106 0.27 9.78 -0.07
N LEU A 107 -0.80 10.07 0.67
CA LEU A 107 -1.11 9.40 1.94
C LEU A 107 -1.30 7.89 1.77
N ILE A 108 -1.93 7.44 0.69
CA ILE A 108 -2.12 6.02 0.40
C ILE A 108 -0.78 5.36 0.02
N VAL A 109 -0.03 5.94 -0.92
CA VAL A 109 1.21 5.35 -1.44
C VAL A 109 2.33 5.33 -0.40
N THR A 110 2.36 6.33 0.49
CA THR A 110 3.41 6.44 1.53
C THR A 110 3.03 5.77 2.86
N ALA A 111 1.85 5.17 2.96
CA ALA A 111 1.40 4.51 4.17
C ALA A 111 2.22 3.24 4.48
N ILE A 112 2.84 3.24 5.66
CA ILE A 112 3.71 2.14 6.12
C ILE A 112 2.89 1.17 6.96
N GLY A 113 2.86 -0.11 6.58
CA GLY A 113 2.21 -1.19 7.33
C GLY A 113 3.20 -2.02 8.11
N ILE A 114 2.87 -2.33 9.35
CA ILE A 114 3.61 -3.28 10.18
C ILE A 114 2.63 -4.34 10.67
N ARG A 115 2.85 -5.59 10.25
CA ARG A 115 2.08 -6.74 10.75
C ARG A 115 2.31 -6.91 12.25
N GLN A 116 1.22 -7.11 12.97
CA GLN A 116 1.20 -7.30 14.42
C GLN A 116 1.16 -8.79 14.78
N ALA A 117 1.37 -9.09 16.06
CA ALA A 117 1.38 -10.47 16.57
C ALA A 117 0.03 -11.19 16.42
N ASP A 118 -1.08 -10.45 16.40
CA ASP A 118 -2.44 -10.97 16.19
C ASP A 118 -2.84 -11.06 14.71
N GLU A 119 -1.87 -10.90 13.80
CA GLU A 119 -2.06 -10.86 12.34
C GLU A 119 -2.81 -9.64 11.79
N SER A 120 -3.15 -8.66 12.64
CA SER A 120 -3.59 -7.35 12.15
C SER A 120 -2.43 -6.59 11.50
N GLU A 121 -2.73 -5.51 10.79
CA GLU A 121 -1.73 -4.60 10.26
C GLU A 121 -1.91 -3.20 10.85
N LEU A 122 -0.86 -2.70 11.50
CA LEU A 122 -0.80 -1.31 11.96
C LEU A 122 -0.27 -0.45 10.82
N VAL A 123 -1.12 0.44 10.31
CA VAL A 123 -0.82 1.33 9.19
C VAL A 123 -0.55 2.74 9.71
N THR A 124 0.62 3.26 9.42
CA THR A 124 1.05 4.61 9.77
C THR A 124 0.90 5.54 8.56
N PHE A 125 0.12 6.60 8.75
CA PHE A 125 -0.07 7.68 7.78
C PHE A 125 0.68 8.92 8.26
N THR A 126 1.47 9.53 7.37
CA THR A 126 2.21 10.76 7.66
C THR A 126 1.51 11.93 6.98
N PHE A 127 0.91 12.83 7.75
CA PHE A 127 0.19 14.01 7.28
C PHE A 127 1.10 15.23 7.18
N ALA A 128 0.75 16.13 6.26
CA ALA A 128 1.43 17.40 6.11
C ALA A 128 1.01 18.43 7.19
N THR A 129 -0.20 18.30 7.76
CA THR A 129 -0.72 19.25 8.76
C THR A 129 -1.36 18.54 9.96
N GLN A 130 -1.35 19.20 11.11
CA GLN A 130 -1.94 18.67 12.34
C GLN A 130 -3.48 18.60 12.24
N SER A 131 -4.10 19.59 11.60
CA SER A 131 -5.55 19.61 11.41
C SER A 131 -6.06 18.41 10.60
N GLU A 132 -5.34 18.03 9.54
CA GLU A 132 -5.70 16.85 8.74
C GLU A 132 -5.49 15.56 9.53
N ALA A 133 -4.39 15.47 10.28
CA ALA A 133 -4.11 14.34 11.15
C ALA A 133 -5.19 14.18 12.24
N ASP A 134 -5.57 15.25 12.91
CA ASP A 134 -6.62 15.25 13.95
C ASP A 134 -7.97 14.87 13.36
N ALA A 135 -8.32 15.46 12.20
CA ALA A 135 -9.54 15.13 11.49
C ALA A 135 -9.59 13.65 11.09
N PHE A 136 -8.49 13.10 10.58
CA PHE A 136 -8.39 11.69 10.23
C PHE A 136 -8.43 10.77 11.46
N ASN A 137 -7.76 11.16 12.55
CA ASN A 137 -7.74 10.40 13.78
C ASN A 137 -9.15 10.28 14.38
N GLY A 138 -9.93 11.35 14.32
CA GLY A 138 -11.32 11.39 14.77
C GLY A 138 -12.31 10.60 13.91
N LEU A 139 -11.89 10.09 12.74
CA LEU A 139 -12.69 9.22 11.89
C LEU A 139 -12.34 7.76 12.19
N ALA A 140 -13.33 6.98 12.62
CA ALA A 140 -13.18 5.57 12.96
C ALA A 140 -12.72 4.74 11.75
#